data_AF-G5E1C1-F1
#
_entry.id   AF-G5E1C1-F1
#
_cell.length_a   1.000
_cell.length_b   1.000
_cell.length_c   1.000
_cell.angle_alpha   90.00
_cell.angle_beta   90.00
_cell.angle_gamma   90.00
#
_symmetry.space_group_name_H-M   'P 1'
#
loop_
_entity.id
_entity.type
_entity.pdbx_description
1 polymer ?
#
loop_
_entity_poly.entity_id
_entity_poly.type
_entity_poly.pdbx_seq_one_letter_code
_entity_poly.pdbx_strand_id
1 'polypeptide(L)'
;YGHLAKRLDLSFNLLRTLDGLNKNQLTNLESLFDKLALVTPSLEYLSLLGNQVCPNELVNLENDEDDYQRYRYFVLNKLPNLKFLDARKVTRNEREVAAARGAYMKVVKPKRKKVSSSAVSSSPDLPYTPLPSLSRDPTNHRGVAGKCRYVYYGKHSEGNRFIRDD
;
A
#
# COMPACT_ATOMS: atom_id res chain seq x y z
N TYR A 1 12.38 48.06 14.28
CA TYR A 1 11.92 47.42 13.03
C TYR A 1 12.36 45.97 13.03
N GLY A 2 11.46 45.02 13.29
CA GLY A 2 11.86 43.62 13.41
C GLY A 2 10.70 42.74 13.82
N HIS A 3 9.63 42.70 13.03
CA HIS A 3 8.64 41.65 13.18
C HIS A 3 9.30 40.34 12.74
N LEU A 4 9.56 39.45 13.69
CA LEU A 4 9.83 38.04 13.42
C LEU A 4 8.73 37.52 12.48
N ALA A 5 9.11 37.17 11.25
CA ALA A 5 8.24 36.43 10.35
C ALA A 5 7.97 35.06 10.99
N LYS A 6 6.81 34.90 11.65
CA LYS A 6 6.45 33.68 12.38
C LYS A 6 6.08 32.52 11.45
N ARG A 7 5.82 32.78 10.16
CA ARG A 7 5.56 31.75 9.15
C ARG A 7 5.68 32.36 7.76
N LEU A 8 6.40 31.69 6.87
CA LEU A 8 6.33 31.96 5.43
C LEU A 8 5.01 31.38 4.92
N ASP A 9 4.11 32.23 4.45
CA ASP A 9 2.92 31.81 3.73
C ASP A 9 3.33 31.42 2.31
N LEU A 10 3.37 30.11 2.06
CA LEU A 10 3.75 29.52 0.77
C LEU A 10 2.53 29.12 -0.06
N SER A 11 1.31 29.54 0.34
CA SER A 11 0.09 29.28 -0.44
C SER A 11 0.11 29.91 -1.83
N PHE A 12 0.92 30.97 -2.02
CA PHE A 12 1.16 31.63 -3.31
C PHE A 12 2.28 30.99 -4.14
N ASN A 13 2.80 29.83 -3.73
CA ASN A 13 3.85 29.18 -4.48
C ASN A 13 3.32 28.65 -5.82
N LEU A 14 3.86 29.22 -6.90
CA LEU A 14 3.49 28.89 -8.29
C LEU A 14 4.38 27.78 -8.87
N LEU A 15 5.15 27.05 -8.06
CA LEU A 15 6.01 25.97 -8.53
C LEU A 15 5.17 24.88 -9.20
N ARG A 16 5.43 24.66 -10.49
CA ARG A 16 4.71 23.67 -11.31
C ARG A 16 5.47 22.37 -11.50
N THR A 17 6.79 22.40 -11.43
CA THR A 17 7.65 21.25 -11.72
C THR A 17 8.68 21.05 -10.62
N LEU A 18 8.77 19.82 -10.11
CA LEU A 18 9.74 19.40 -9.11
C LEU A 18 10.44 18.10 -9.55
N ASP A 19 11.59 18.25 -10.18
CA ASP A 19 12.41 17.14 -10.70
C ASP A 19 13.71 16.92 -9.90
N GLY A 20 14.11 17.90 -9.06
CA GLY A 20 15.32 17.84 -8.24
C GLY A 20 15.27 16.85 -7.07
N LEU A 21 14.17 16.11 -6.90
CA LEU A 21 14.03 15.09 -5.85
C LEU A 21 14.47 13.69 -6.31
N ASN A 22 14.82 13.51 -7.59
CA ASN A 22 15.36 12.24 -8.10
C ASN A 22 16.68 11.84 -7.40
N LYS A 23 16.91 10.53 -7.24
CA LYS A 23 18.16 9.95 -6.69
C LYS A 23 18.53 10.40 -5.26
N ASN A 24 17.55 10.70 -4.43
CA ASN A 24 17.79 10.99 -3.02
C ASN A 24 17.59 9.72 -2.14
N GLN A 25 17.86 9.84 -0.84
CA GLN A 25 17.64 8.78 0.15
C GLN A 25 16.33 8.98 0.91
N LEU A 26 15.26 9.37 0.19
CA LEU A 26 13.95 9.59 0.80
C LEU A 26 13.40 8.26 1.32
N THR A 27 13.03 8.22 2.60
CA THR A 27 12.49 7.03 3.28
C THR A 27 11.06 7.22 3.78
N ASN A 28 10.62 8.47 4.00
CA ASN A 28 9.29 8.79 4.51
C ASN A 28 8.49 9.61 3.50
N LEU A 29 7.62 8.93 2.75
CA LEU A 29 6.75 9.54 1.73
C LEU A 29 5.68 10.46 2.31
N GLU A 30 5.08 10.11 3.45
CA GLU A 30 3.93 10.85 3.97
C GLU A 30 4.34 12.26 4.40
N SER A 31 5.39 12.38 5.21
CA SER A 31 5.82 13.70 5.66
C SER A 31 6.27 14.58 4.49
N LEU A 32 6.81 13.99 3.41
CA LEU A 32 7.19 14.71 2.21
C LEU A 32 5.94 15.21 1.47
N PHE A 33 4.98 14.33 1.20
CA PHE A 33 3.78 14.67 0.46
C PHE A 33 2.87 15.65 1.21
N ASP A 34 2.74 15.52 2.53
CA ASP A 34 1.97 16.47 3.33
C ASP A 34 2.61 17.87 3.29
N LYS A 35 3.95 17.95 3.27
CA LYS A 35 4.67 19.22 3.09
C LYS A 35 4.53 19.76 1.67
N LEU A 36 4.63 18.91 0.65
CA LEU A 36 4.47 19.33 -0.75
C LEU A 36 3.04 19.83 -1.03
N ALA A 37 2.02 19.15 -0.50
CA ALA A 37 0.63 19.60 -0.59
C ALA A 37 0.43 20.99 0.04
N LEU A 38 1.14 21.28 1.15
CA LEU A 38 1.07 22.57 1.82
C LEU A 38 1.86 23.67 1.10
N VAL A 39 3.06 23.35 0.60
CA VAL A 39 4.05 24.32 0.11
C VAL A 39 3.93 24.56 -1.39
N THR A 40 3.37 23.62 -2.15
CA THR A 40 3.28 23.68 -3.62
C THR A 40 1.89 23.24 -4.09
N PRO A 41 0.84 24.05 -3.86
CA PRO A 41 -0.54 23.70 -4.24
C PRO A 41 -0.75 23.64 -5.76
N SER A 42 0.08 24.36 -6.53
CA SER A 42 0.06 24.40 -8.01
C SER A 42 1.02 23.40 -8.67
N LEU A 43 1.52 22.39 -7.94
CA LEU A 43 2.44 21.41 -8.49
C LEU A 43 1.75 20.51 -9.53
N GLU A 44 2.30 20.47 -10.74
CA GLU A 44 1.76 19.71 -11.88
C GLU A 44 2.69 18.54 -12.30
N TYR A 45 3.99 18.66 -12.07
CA TYR A 45 5.00 17.68 -12.45
C TYR A 45 5.86 17.31 -11.24
N LEU A 46 5.96 16.02 -10.95
CA LEU A 46 6.79 15.48 -9.90
C LEU A 46 7.55 14.25 -10.43
N SER A 47 8.84 14.16 -10.11
CA SER A 47 9.61 12.94 -10.32
C SER A 47 10.32 12.56 -9.03
N LEU A 48 10.20 11.30 -8.65
CA LEU A 48 10.85 10.71 -7.47
C LEU A 48 11.71 9.50 -7.85
N LEU A 49 11.99 9.29 -9.14
CA LEU A 49 12.80 8.18 -9.64
C LEU A 49 14.16 8.10 -8.93
N GLY A 50 14.60 6.87 -8.64
CA GLY A 50 15.88 6.60 -7.96
C GLY A 50 15.88 6.83 -6.46
N ASN A 51 14.72 7.03 -5.82
CA ASN A 51 14.58 7.02 -4.36
C ASN A 51 14.17 5.62 -3.85
N GLN A 52 14.54 5.30 -2.61
CA GLN A 52 14.14 4.04 -1.93
C GLN A 52 12.61 3.88 -1.79
N VAL A 53 11.91 5.01 -1.79
CA VAL A 53 10.45 5.08 -1.70
C VAL A 53 9.72 4.90 -3.03
N CYS A 54 10.44 4.88 -4.15
CA CYS A 54 9.86 4.57 -5.46
C CYS A 54 10.09 3.10 -5.74
N PRO A 55 9.06 2.26 -5.68
CA PRO A 55 9.16 0.85 -6.01
C PRO A 55 9.20 0.70 -7.53
N ASN A 56 10.29 1.14 -8.16
CA ASN A 56 10.54 0.87 -9.57
C ASN A 56 11.52 -0.30 -9.66
N GLU A 57 11.43 -1.08 -10.73
CA GLU A 57 12.37 -2.20 -11.01
C GLU A 57 13.84 -1.74 -11.00
N LEU A 58 14.07 -0.47 -11.34
CA LEU A 58 15.39 0.18 -11.32
C LEU A 58 16.03 0.26 -9.92
N VAL A 59 15.20 0.23 -8.87
CA VAL A 59 15.66 0.37 -7.47
C VAL A 59 15.70 -0.99 -6.77
N ASN A 60 14.77 -1.89 -7.08
CA ASN A 60 14.78 -3.27 -6.60
C ASN A 60 14.05 -4.19 -7.59
N LEU A 61 14.72 -5.25 -8.05
CA LEU A 61 14.17 -6.27 -8.95
C LEU A 61 13.03 -7.09 -8.33
N GLU A 62 12.82 -7.03 -7.01
CA GLU A 62 11.68 -7.66 -6.35
C GLU A 62 10.38 -6.84 -6.51
N ASN A 63 10.44 -5.57 -6.94
CA ASN A 63 9.24 -4.77 -7.18
C ASN A 63 8.71 -5.08 -8.56
N ASP A 64 7.41 -5.30 -8.68
CA ASP A 64 6.71 -5.46 -9.94
C ASP A 64 5.98 -4.16 -10.35
N GLU A 65 5.42 -4.15 -11.56
CA GLU A 65 4.58 -3.05 -12.04
C GLU A 65 3.37 -2.78 -11.14
N ASP A 66 2.84 -3.80 -10.45
CA ASP A 66 1.72 -3.67 -9.52
C ASP A 66 2.11 -2.84 -8.28
N ASP A 67 3.31 -3.04 -7.74
CA ASP A 67 3.86 -2.24 -6.65
C ASP A 67 4.04 -0.77 -7.08
N TYR A 68 4.56 -0.53 -8.28
CA TYR A 68 4.64 0.82 -8.85
C TYR A 68 3.25 1.44 -9.00
N GLN A 69 2.27 0.68 -9.46
CA GLN A 69 0.91 1.16 -9.66
C GLN A 69 0.24 1.53 -8.33
N ARG A 70 0.44 0.75 -7.26
CA ARG A 70 -0.03 1.08 -5.90
C ARG A 70 0.60 2.37 -5.39
N TYR A 71 1.92 2.49 -5.53
CA TYR A 71 2.65 3.72 -5.20
C TYR A 71 2.07 4.91 -5.95
N ARG A 72 1.88 4.79 -7.26
CA ARG A 72 1.35 5.85 -8.11
C ARG A 72 -0.02 6.34 -7.64
N TYR A 73 -0.94 5.43 -7.33
CA TYR A 73 -2.25 5.80 -6.80
C TYR A 73 -2.16 6.47 -5.42
N PHE A 74 -1.25 6.01 -4.55
CA PHE A 74 -1.02 6.64 -3.25
C PHE A 74 -0.53 8.09 -3.40
N VAL A 75 0.42 8.34 -4.30
CA VAL A 75 0.93 9.71 -4.57
C VAL A 75 -0.19 10.60 -5.12
N LEU A 76 -0.96 10.11 -6.10
CA LEU A 76 -2.05 10.88 -6.71
C LEU A 76 -3.18 11.20 -5.73
N ASN A 77 -3.42 10.34 -4.75
CA ASN A 77 -4.37 10.64 -3.67
C ASN A 77 -3.88 11.79 -2.77
N LYS A 78 -2.56 11.87 -2.53
CA LYS A 78 -1.95 12.95 -1.74
C LYS A 78 -1.79 14.26 -2.52
N LEU A 79 -1.55 14.17 -3.83
CA LEU A 79 -1.31 15.30 -4.73
C LEU A 79 -2.28 15.25 -5.93
N PRO A 80 -3.57 15.59 -5.73
CA PRO A 80 -4.61 15.39 -6.76
C PRO A 80 -4.47 16.28 -8.01
N ASN A 81 -3.74 17.39 -7.89
CA ASN A 81 -3.54 18.36 -8.98
C ASN A 81 -2.43 17.95 -9.96
N LEU A 82 -1.73 16.86 -9.68
CA LEU A 82 -0.60 16.42 -10.47
C LEU A 82 -1.05 15.98 -11.89
N LYS A 83 -0.33 16.44 -12.90
CA LYS A 83 -0.54 16.10 -14.32
C LYS A 83 0.46 15.05 -14.80
N PHE A 84 1.67 15.02 -14.23
CA PHE A 84 2.72 14.06 -14.57
C PHE A 84 3.44 13.58 -13.31
N LEU A 85 3.63 12.27 -13.22
CA LEU A 85 4.42 11.62 -12.18
C LEU A 85 5.45 10.69 -12.83
N ASP A 86 6.73 10.86 -12.48
CA ASP A 86 7.86 10.06 -12.96
C ASP A 86 7.90 9.96 -14.51
N ALA A 87 7.79 11.10 -15.19
CA ALA A 87 7.69 11.22 -16.65
C ALA A 87 6.44 10.58 -17.31
N ARG A 88 5.54 9.95 -16.55
CA ARG A 88 4.27 9.39 -17.05
C ARG A 88 3.09 10.35 -16.78
N LYS A 89 2.32 10.67 -17.83
CA LYS A 89 1.10 11.47 -17.72
C LYS A 89 0.06 10.77 -16.84
N VAL A 90 -0.60 11.55 -15.99
CA VAL A 90 -1.70 11.08 -15.15
C VAL A 90 -2.98 11.05 -15.98
N THR A 91 -3.65 9.90 -15.97
CA THR A 91 -4.92 9.68 -16.65
C THR A 91 -6.11 9.93 -15.72
N ARG A 92 -7.29 10.12 -16.29
CA ARG A 92 -8.53 10.31 -15.53
C ARG A 92 -8.87 9.07 -14.68
N ASN A 93 -8.74 7.88 -15.26
CA ASN A 93 -8.99 6.62 -14.56
C ASN A 93 -8.10 6.50 -13.30
N GLU A 94 -6.81 6.83 -13.44
CA GLU A 94 -5.91 6.77 -12.29
C GLU A 94 -6.30 7.73 -11.17
N ARG A 95 -6.81 8.92 -11.53
CA ARG A 95 -7.30 9.90 -10.55
C ARG A 95 -8.54 9.40 -9.82
N GLU A 96 -9.49 8.79 -10.54
CA GLU A 96 -10.70 8.22 -9.95
C GLU A 96 -10.35 7.07 -9.00
N VAL A 97 -9.44 6.17 -9.42
CA VAL A 97 -8.95 5.08 -8.57
C VAL A 97 -8.20 5.60 -7.35
N ALA A 98 -7.32 6.58 -7.52
CA ALA A 98 -6.57 7.20 -6.43
C ALA A 98 -7.50 7.86 -5.42
N ALA A 99 -8.51 8.60 -5.88
CA ALA A 99 -9.49 9.23 -5.00
C ALA A 99 -10.34 8.20 -4.22
N ALA A 100 -10.70 7.09 -4.86
CA ALA A 100 -11.53 6.06 -4.24
C ALA A 100 -10.78 5.19 -3.22
N ARG A 101 -9.54 4.79 -3.53
CA ARG A 101 -8.80 3.81 -2.71
C ARG A 101 -7.33 4.13 -2.46
N GLY A 102 -6.78 5.21 -3.02
CA GLY A 102 -5.35 5.53 -2.96
C GLY A 102 -4.83 5.75 -1.54
N ALA A 103 -5.68 6.19 -0.59
CA ALA A 103 -5.32 6.31 0.82
C ALA A 103 -4.82 5.00 1.46
N TYR A 104 -5.27 3.86 0.94
CA TYR A 104 -4.94 2.52 1.46
C TYR A 104 -3.85 1.82 0.64
N MET A 105 -3.33 2.43 -0.43
CA MET A 105 -2.33 1.80 -1.32
C MET A 105 -0.89 1.99 -0.84
N LYS A 106 -0.72 2.44 0.40
CA LYS A 106 0.58 2.55 1.07
C LYS A 106 1.15 1.16 1.33
N VAL A 107 2.18 0.80 0.58
CA VAL A 107 2.93 -0.44 0.82
C VAL A 107 3.89 -0.20 2.00
N VAL A 108 3.67 -0.91 3.11
CA VAL A 108 4.61 -0.95 4.23
C VAL A 108 5.34 -2.29 4.18
N LYS A 109 6.61 -2.26 3.80
CA LYS A 109 7.46 -3.46 3.88
C LYS A 109 7.86 -3.69 5.34
N PRO A 110 7.62 -4.87 5.92
CA PRO A 110 8.11 -5.20 7.26
C PRO A 110 9.62 -4.98 7.31
N LYS A 111 10.11 -4.33 8.37
CA LYS A 111 11.56 -4.24 8.59
C LYS A 111 12.08 -5.66 8.77
N ARG A 112 12.95 -6.13 7.87
CA ARG A 112 13.68 -7.39 8.09
C ARG A 112 14.48 -7.19 9.38
N LYS A 113 14.08 -7.86 10.47
CA LYS A 113 14.94 -7.99 11.64
C LYS A 113 16.20 -8.67 11.10
N LYS A 114 17.37 -8.02 11.21
CA LYS A 114 18.65 -8.72 11.02
C LYS A 114 18.65 -9.82 12.08
N VAL A 115 18.35 -11.04 11.68
CA VAL A 115 18.58 -12.21 12.51
C VAL A 115 20.11 -12.31 12.53
N SER A 116 20.73 -11.75 13.57
CA SER A 116 22.06 -12.19 13.95
C SER A 116 21.94 -13.69 14.18
N SER A 117 22.75 -14.46 13.46
CA SER A 117 22.81 -15.91 13.48
C SER A 117 23.34 -16.45 14.81
N SER A 118 22.65 -16.14 15.91
CA SER A 118 22.97 -16.59 17.26
C SER A 118 21.85 -16.24 18.25
N ALA A 119 20.68 -16.84 18.07
CA ALA A 119 19.74 -17.04 19.18
C ALA A 119 18.73 -18.13 18.79
N VAL A 120 19.04 -19.36 19.20
CA VAL A 120 18.06 -20.44 19.32
C VAL A 120 16.93 -19.91 20.20
N SER A 121 15.82 -19.55 19.58
CA SER A 121 14.63 -19.04 20.28
C SER A 121 13.56 -20.10 20.10
N SER A 122 13.46 -20.98 21.08
CA SER A 122 12.41 -21.97 21.24
C SER A 122 11.03 -21.31 21.13
N SER A 123 10.31 -21.60 20.05
CA SER A 123 8.87 -21.39 19.94
C SER A 123 8.17 -22.07 21.12
N PRO A 124 7.13 -21.49 21.74
CA PRO A 124 6.22 -22.32 22.52
C PRO A 124 5.57 -23.32 21.57
N ASP A 125 5.69 -24.61 21.89
CA ASP A 125 5.09 -25.74 21.15
C ASP A 125 3.57 -25.57 21.05
N LEU A 126 3.12 -24.90 19.99
CA LEU A 126 1.75 -25.04 19.51
C LEU A 126 1.78 -26.23 18.55
N PRO A 127 1.01 -27.31 18.79
CA PRO A 127 0.91 -28.40 17.85
C PRO A 127 0.32 -27.87 16.56
N TYR A 128 1.16 -27.77 15.55
CA TYR A 128 0.75 -27.50 14.19
C TYR A 128 -0.18 -28.64 13.76
N THR A 129 -1.49 -28.38 13.69
CA THR A 129 -2.45 -29.25 13.01
C THR A 129 -2.57 -28.77 11.57
N PRO A 130 -1.77 -29.30 10.62
CA PRO A 130 -1.99 -29.02 9.22
C PRO A 130 -3.39 -29.48 8.83
N LEU A 131 -3.96 -28.82 7.82
CA LEU A 131 -5.12 -29.35 7.11
C LEU A 131 -4.81 -30.80 6.72
N PRO A 132 -5.72 -31.77 7.01
CA PRO A 132 -5.47 -33.16 6.68
C PRO A 132 -5.17 -33.27 5.19
N SER A 133 -4.08 -33.95 4.85
CA SER A 133 -3.72 -34.25 3.47
C SER A 133 -4.74 -35.20 2.88
N LEU A 134 -5.85 -34.65 2.40
CA LEU A 134 -6.90 -35.39 1.73
C LEU A 134 -6.40 -35.80 0.33
N SER A 135 -5.54 -36.81 0.26
CA SER A 135 -5.48 -37.66 -0.93
C SER A 135 -6.64 -38.65 -0.82
N ARG A 136 -7.83 -38.23 -1.29
CA ARG A 136 -8.96 -39.15 -1.42
C ARG A 136 -9.01 -39.68 -2.83
N ASP A 137 -8.97 -41.00 -2.95
CA ASP A 137 -9.30 -41.72 -4.16
C ASP A 137 -10.75 -41.35 -4.57
N PRO A 138 -11.00 -40.89 -5.81
CA PRO A 138 -12.31 -40.41 -6.28
C PRO A 138 -13.42 -41.47 -6.21
N THR A 139 -13.08 -42.74 -5.97
CA THR A 139 -14.04 -43.85 -5.87
C THR A 139 -14.58 -44.07 -4.45
N ASN A 140 -13.93 -43.53 -3.40
CA ASN A 140 -14.25 -43.86 -2.02
C ASN A 140 -15.23 -42.88 -1.37
N HIS A 141 -16.46 -42.88 -1.88
CA HIS A 141 -17.58 -42.14 -1.29
C HIS A 141 -18.24 -42.98 -0.18
N ARG A 142 -17.85 -42.74 1.07
CA ARG A 142 -18.68 -43.12 2.22
C ARG A 142 -19.34 -41.86 2.76
N GLY A 143 -20.55 -41.58 2.28
CA GLY A 143 -21.39 -40.53 2.82
C GLY A 143 -21.86 -40.92 4.21
N VAL A 144 -21.34 -40.26 5.24
CA VAL A 144 -21.90 -40.34 6.59
C VAL A 144 -22.73 -39.07 6.80
N ALA A 145 -24.06 -39.24 6.85
CA ALA A 145 -24.98 -38.17 7.19
C ALA A 145 -24.98 -37.93 8.71
N GLY A 146 -23.99 -37.16 9.18
CA GLY A 146 -24.01 -36.63 10.54
C GLY A 146 -24.83 -35.34 10.59
N LYS A 147 -25.86 -35.26 11.44
CA LYS A 147 -26.51 -33.99 11.78
C LYS A 147 -25.55 -33.15 12.62
N CYS A 148 -24.80 -32.26 11.96
CA CYS A 148 -24.07 -31.21 12.66
C CYS A 148 -25.09 -30.19 13.18
N ARG A 149 -25.33 -30.16 14.50
CA ARG A 149 -26.10 -29.07 15.15
C ARG A 149 -25.14 -28.00 15.62
N TYR A 150 -24.36 -27.43 14.71
CA TYR A 150 -23.61 -26.22 15.01
C TYR A 150 -24.40 -25.03 14.49
N VAL A 151 -25.12 -24.36 15.39
CA VAL A 151 -25.81 -23.11 15.06
C VAL A 151 -24.86 -21.96 15.37
N TYR A 152 -24.35 -21.32 14.32
CA TYR A 152 -23.47 -20.17 14.43
C TYR A 152 -24.29 -18.89 14.60
N TYR A 153 -24.33 -18.35 15.81
CA TYR A 153 -24.87 -17.01 16.10
C TYR A 153 -23.76 -15.97 16.07
N GLY A 154 -23.17 -15.71 14.90
CA GLY A 154 -22.18 -14.65 14.73
C GLY A 154 -22.67 -13.57 13.79
N LYS A 155 -22.93 -12.38 14.32
CA LYS A 155 -23.36 -11.19 13.56
C LYS A 155 -22.26 -10.55 12.69
N HIS A 156 -21.08 -11.16 12.56
CA HIS A 156 -19.90 -10.52 11.96
C HIS A 156 -19.07 -11.41 11.01
N SER A 157 -19.66 -12.43 10.40
CA SER A 157 -18.99 -13.13 9.28
C SER A 157 -19.47 -12.57 7.94
N GLU A 158 -18.56 -11.88 7.24
CA GLU A 158 -18.76 -11.26 5.91
C GLU A 158 -19.12 -12.26 4.79
N GLY A 159 -19.01 -13.57 5.05
CA GLY A 159 -19.16 -14.66 4.09
C GLY A 159 -20.59 -15.15 3.83
N ASN A 160 -21.61 -14.67 4.56
CA ASN A 160 -22.99 -15.14 4.42
C ASN A 160 -23.85 -14.35 3.42
N ARG A 161 -23.26 -13.49 2.57
CA ARG A 161 -24.00 -12.57 1.70
C ARG A 161 -24.67 -13.20 0.47
N PHE A 162 -24.33 -14.44 0.12
CA PHE A 162 -24.82 -15.09 -1.10
C PHE A 162 -25.64 -16.35 -0.86
N ILE A 163 -25.92 -16.70 0.40
CA ILE A 163 -26.84 -17.79 0.71
C ILE A 163 -28.26 -17.25 0.47
N ARG A 164 -28.93 -17.78 -0.55
CA ARG A 164 -30.36 -17.60 -0.79
C ARG A 164 -31.02 -18.95 -0.55
N ASP A 165 -32.10 -18.94 0.21
CA ASP A 165 -32.99 -20.08 0.31
C ASP A 165 -33.98 -19.97 -0.86
N ASP A 166 -33.74 -20.75 -1.93
CA ASP A 166 -34.77 -21.08 -2.93
C ASP A 166 -35.43 -22.42 -2.53
#